data_AF-A0A2N5YW47-F1
#
_entry.id   AF-A0A2N5YW47-F1
#
_cell.length_a   1.000
_cell.length_b   1.000
_cell.length_c   1.000
_cell.angle_alpha   90.00
_cell.angle_beta   90.00
_cell.angle_gamma   90.00
#
_symmetry.space_group_name_H-M   'P 1'
#
loop_
_entity.id
_entity.type
_entity.pdbx_description
1 polymer ?
#
loop_
_entity_poly.entity_id
_entity_poly.type
_entity_poly.pdbx_seq_one_letter_code
_entity_poly.pdbx_strand_id
1 'polypeptide(L)'
;MANYIAENYIEANQLNLDLILSDESIHLYYDNYGNSFDGLLTFDSESFHIHINAEMGNFKGSKRSRFSIAHELGHYFIPEHNQSIIDGTFPLHTSKFEANHNNAI
;
A
#
# COMPACT_ATOMS: atom_id res chain seq x y z
N MET A 1 11.46 -10.29 -10.35
CA MET A 1 10.11 -9.82 -9.96
C MET A 1 9.95 -8.32 -10.21
N ALA A 2 10.84 -7.46 -9.71
CA ALA A 2 10.79 -6.00 -9.95
C ALA A 2 10.72 -5.58 -11.44
N ASN A 3 11.43 -6.26 -12.35
CA ASN A 3 11.40 -5.93 -13.78
C ASN A 3 10.02 -6.13 -14.43
N TYR A 4 9.25 -7.15 -14.02
CA TYR A 4 7.92 -7.41 -14.57
C TYR A 4 6.92 -6.32 -14.16
N ILE A 5 6.97 -5.88 -12.90
CA ILE A 5 6.11 -4.79 -12.40
C ILE A 5 6.49 -3.47 -13.08
N ALA A 6 7.80 -3.23 -13.27
CA ALA A 6 8.29 -2.04 -13.94
C ALA A 6 7.87 -1.98 -15.43
N GLU A 7 7.99 -3.10 -16.15
CA GLU A 7 7.68 -3.15 -17.59
C GLU A 7 6.19 -3.04 -17.90
N ASN A 8 5.32 -3.57 -17.03
CA ASN A 8 3.88 -3.59 -17.26
C ASN A 8 3.13 -2.37 -16.69
N TYR A 9 3.66 -1.71 -15.65
CA TYR A 9 2.93 -0.69 -14.92
C TYR A 9 3.61 0.68 -14.83
N ILE A 10 4.79 0.87 -15.43
CA ILE A 10 5.43 2.20 -15.50
C ILE A 10 5.04 2.90 -16.79
N GLU A 11 4.26 3.98 -16.66
CA GLU A 11 3.98 4.92 -17.74
C GLU A 11 4.68 6.25 -17.42
N ALA A 12 5.46 6.79 -18.38
CA ALA A 12 6.20 8.05 -18.21
C ALA A 12 7.07 8.17 -16.93
N ASN A 13 7.65 7.06 -16.47
CA ASN A 13 8.48 6.96 -15.26
C ASN A 13 7.70 7.10 -13.93
N GLN A 14 6.38 6.90 -13.95
CA GLN A 14 5.53 6.75 -12.76
C GLN A 14 4.79 5.41 -12.80
N LEU A 15 4.75 4.73 -11.65
CA LEU A 15 3.95 3.52 -11.48
C LEU A 15 2.46 3.89 -11.49
N ASN A 16 1.68 3.31 -12.40
CA ASN A 16 0.24 3.53 -12.47
C ASN A 16 -0.46 2.64 -11.43
N LEU A 17 -0.62 3.18 -10.22
CA LEU A 17 -1.22 2.46 -9.09
C LEU A 17 -2.68 2.07 -9.35
N ASP A 18 -3.45 2.91 -10.04
CA ASP A 18 -4.86 2.64 -10.32
C ASP A 18 -5.03 1.43 -11.24
N LEU A 19 -4.12 1.26 -12.22
CA LEU A 19 -4.11 0.10 -13.12
C LEU A 19 -3.79 -1.19 -12.36
N ILE A 20 -2.76 -1.17 -11.50
CA ILE A 20 -2.37 -2.34 -10.69
C ILE A 20 -3.54 -2.77 -9.79
N LEU A 21 -4.18 -1.81 -9.10
CA LEU A 21 -5.31 -2.11 -8.22
C LEU A 21 -6.47 -2.75 -8.99
N SER A 22 -6.74 -2.29 -10.22
CA SER A 22 -7.80 -2.87 -11.04
C SER A 22 -7.46 -4.25 -11.57
N ASP A 23 -6.23 -4.45 -12.05
CA ASP A 23 -5.78 -5.72 -12.64
C ASP A 23 -5.70 -6.83 -11.59
N GLU A 24 -5.24 -6.49 -10.39
CA GLU A 24 -5.14 -7.42 -9.25
C GLU A 24 -6.46 -7.54 -8.46
N SER A 25 -7.52 -6.84 -8.87
CA SER A 25 -8.82 -6.80 -8.18
C SER A 25 -8.72 -6.41 -6.69
N ILE A 26 -7.80 -5.50 -6.36
CA ILE A 26 -7.57 -5.01 -5.00
C ILE A 26 -8.46 -3.80 -4.74
N HIS A 27 -9.26 -3.86 -3.68
CA HIS A 27 -10.15 -2.77 -3.31
C HIS A 27 -9.42 -1.69 -2.50
N LEU A 28 -9.56 -0.42 -2.89
CA LEU A 28 -8.94 0.71 -2.21
C LEU A 28 -9.98 1.56 -1.45
N TYR A 29 -9.73 1.78 -0.17
CA TYR A 29 -10.58 2.60 0.70
C TYR A 29 -9.79 3.77 1.29
N TYR A 30 -10.45 4.93 1.37
CA TYR A 30 -9.97 6.07 2.14
C TYR A 30 -10.96 6.33 3.26
N ASP A 31 -10.50 6.30 4.49
CA ASP A 31 -11.34 6.59 5.66
C ASP A 31 -10.51 7.22 6.79
N ASN A 32 -11.16 7.63 7.87
CA ASN A 32 -10.51 8.19 9.05
C ASN A 32 -10.36 7.10 10.11
N TYR A 33 -9.12 6.59 10.26
CA TYR A 33 -8.80 5.53 11.21
C TYR A 33 -8.13 6.05 12.51
N GLY A 34 -8.16 7.37 12.75
CA GLY A 34 -7.47 7.96 13.90
C GLY A 34 -5.95 7.81 13.82
N ASN A 35 -5.27 7.77 14.96
CA ASN A 35 -3.80 7.65 15.01
C ASN A 35 -3.25 6.20 14.89
N SER A 36 -3.90 5.37 14.08
CA SER A 36 -3.63 3.92 14.00
C SER A 36 -2.52 3.58 13.01
N PHE A 37 -2.71 3.89 11.72
CA PHE A 37 -1.80 3.61 10.60
C PHE A 37 -1.95 4.64 9.47
N ASP A 38 -1.05 4.64 8.49
CA ASP A 38 -1.19 5.39 7.23
C ASP A 38 -1.75 4.53 6.09
N GLY A 39 -1.28 3.27 6.00
CA GLY A 39 -1.77 2.25 5.08
C GLY A 39 -1.94 0.90 5.78
N LEU A 40 -2.84 0.08 5.27
CA LEU A 40 -3.03 -1.29 5.73
C LEU A 40 -3.56 -2.16 4.60
N LEU A 41 -2.83 -3.24 4.27
CA LEU A 41 -3.32 -4.33 3.42
C LEU A 41 -3.99 -5.41 4.29
N THR A 42 -5.23 -5.77 3.96
CA THR A 42 -5.98 -6.87 4.56
C THR A 42 -6.47 -7.84 3.49
N PHE A 43 -6.75 -9.08 3.92
CA PHE A 43 -7.41 -10.08 3.11
C PHE A 43 -8.67 -10.55 3.85
N ASP A 44 -9.83 -10.34 3.25
CA ASP A 44 -11.10 -10.84 3.75
C ASP A 44 -12.00 -11.24 2.58
N SER A 45 -12.96 -12.13 2.82
CA SER A 45 -13.95 -12.51 1.80
C SER A 45 -13.34 -12.94 0.45
N GLU A 46 -12.17 -13.60 0.48
CA GLU A 46 -11.39 -14.03 -0.70
C GLU A 46 -10.84 -12.87 -1.56
N SER A 47 -10.78 -11.66 -1.02
CA SER A 47 -10.32 -10.45 -1.72
C SER A 47 -9.32 -9.65 -0.90
N PHE A 48 -8.45 -8.91 -1.58
CA PHE A 48 -7.50 -7.99 -0.94
C PHE A 48 -8.06 -6.58 -0.87
N HIS A 49 -7.81 -5.92 0.26
CA HIS A 49 -8.29 -4.58 0.56
C HIS A 49 -7.13 -3.72 1.06
N ILE A 50 -6.92 -2.56 0.45
CA ILE A 50 -6.00 -1.54 0.95
C ILE A 50 -6.81 -0.43 1.59
N HIS A 51 -6.54 -0.18 2.87
CA HIS A 51 -7.11 0.90 3.63
C HIS A 51 -6.07 2.01 3.80
N ILE A 52 -6.40 3.21 3.33
CA ILE A 52 -5.60 4.42 3.52
C ILE A 52 -6.29 5.29 4.56
N ASN A 53 -5.56 5.63 5.61
CA ASN A 53 -6.04 6.57 6.60
C ASN A 53 -5.89 7.99 6.07
N ALA A 54 -6.99 8.67 5.75
CA ALA A 54 -7.00 9.98 5.11
C ALA A 54 -6.59 11.14 6.05
N GLU A 55 -6.45 10.86 7.35
CA GLU A 55 -5.98 11.84 8.33
C GLU A 55 -4.57 12.36 8.00
N MET A 56 -4.21 13.51 8.57
CA MET A 56 -2.87 14.09 8.48
C MET A 56 -2.28 14.22 7.05
N GLY A 57 -3.14 14.50 6.06
CA GLY A 57 -2.71 14.81 4.69
C GLY A 57 -2.53 13.59 3.78
N ASN A 58 -2.98 12.42 4.20
CA ASN A 58 -2.92 11.19 3.40
C ASN A 58 -4.20 10.95 2.57
N PHE A 59 -4.76 12.04 2.05
CA PHE A 59 -5.95 12.03 1.19
C PHE A 59 -5.64 11.58 -0.24
N LYS A 60 -6.69 11.20 -0.97
CA LYS A 60 -6.60 10.74 -2.37
C LYS A 60 -5.79 11.70 -3.25
N GLY A 61 -4.78 11.16 -3.92
CA GLY A 61 -3.90 11.90 -4.85
C GLY A 61 -2.73 12.62 -4.19
N SER A 62 -2.64 12.65 -2.86
CA SER A 62 -1.48 13.21 -2.16
C SER A 62 -0.23 12.35 -2.39
N LYS A 63 0.97 12.94 -2.24
CA LYS A 63 2.24 12.18 -2.34
C LYS A 63 2.32 11.09 -1.27
N ARG A 64 1.80 11.36 -0.07
CA ARG A 64 1.75 10.41 1.05
C ARG A 64 0.85 9.23 0.69
N SER A 65 -0.31 9.49 0.10
CA SER A 65 -1.25 8.46 -0.34
C SER A 65 -0.66 7.56 -1.41
N ARG A 66 0.00 8.13 -2.42
CA ARG A 66 0.70 7.31 -3.43
C ARG A 66 1.80 6.45 -2.82
N PHE A 67 2.55 6.98 -1.85
CA PHE A 67 3.58 6.22 -1.14
C PHE A 67 2.97 5.08 -0.34
N SER A 68 1.92 5.34 0.46
CA SER A 68 1.24 4.32 1.26
C SER A 68 0.67 3.20 0.38
N ILE A 69 0.00 3.53 -0.72
CA ILE A 69 -0.52 2.51 -1.66
C ILE A 69 0.61 1.68 -2.24
N ALA A 70 1.69 2.30 -2.72
CA ALA A 70 2.84 1.58 -3.27
C ALA A 70 3.53 0.68 -2.23
N HIS A 71 3.58 1.12 -0.97
CA HIS A 71 4.11 0.34 0.15
C HIS A 71 3.26 -0.93 0.39
N GLU A 72 1.94 -0.77 0.47
CA GLU A 72 1.02 -1.90 0.65
C GLU A 72 1.03 -2.86 -0.55
N LEU A 73 1.12 -2.35 -1.78
CA LEU A 73 1.33 -3.19 -2.96
C LEU A 73 2.65 -3.96 -2.90
N GLY A 74 3.68 -3.40 -2.27
CA GLY A 74 4.91 -4.13 -1.95
C GLY A 74 4.65 -5.35 -1.07
N HIS A 75 3.79 -5.23 -0.05
CA HIS A 75 3.36 -6.38 0.77
C HIS A 75 2.57 -7.41 -0.04
N TYR A 76 1.70 -6.96 -0.95
CA TYR A 76 0.95 -7.85 -1.83
C TYR A 76 1.86 -8.67 -2.77
N PHE A 77 2.87 -8.05 -3.39
CA PHE A 77 3.72 -8.73 -4.37
C PHE A 77 4.84 -9.58 -3.76
N ILE A 78 5.18 -9.45 -2.48
CA ILE A 78 6.17 -10.32 -1.84
C ILE A 78 5.45 -11.61 -1.39
N PRO A 79 5.73 -12.79 -1.99
CA PRO A 79 4.94 -14.00 -1.75
C PRO A 79 4.85 -14.40 -0.28
N GLU A 80 5.93 -14.24 0.48
CA GLU A 80 5.98 -14.55 1.90
C GLU A 80 5.07 -13.65 2.74
N HIS A 81 4.97 -12.37 2.37
CA HIS A 81 4.07 -11.41 3.02
C HIS A 81 2.61 -11.66 2.60
N ASN A 82 2.38 -11.91 1.32
CA ASN A 82 1.06 -12.20 0.78
C ASN A 82 0.44 -13.44 1.48
N GLN A 83 1.18 -14.55 1.53
CA GLN A 83 0.69 -15.79 2.15
C GLN A 83 0.43 -15.61 3.65
N SER A 84 1.30 -14.90 4.37
CA SER A 84 1.10 -14.67 5.81
C SER A 84 -0.09 -13.75 6.11
N ILE A 85 -0.43 -12.81 5.23
CA ILE A 85 -1.65 -11.99 5.34
C ILE A 85 -2.89 -12.87 5.12
N ILE A 86 -2.89 -13.74 4.10
CA ILE A 86 -3.97 -14.71 3.86
C ILE A 86 -4.15 -15.64 5.06
N ASP A 87 -3.05 -16.15 5.62
CA ASP A 87 -3.06 -17.07 6.75
C ASP A 87 -3.41 -16.38 8.09
N GLY A 88 -3.54 -15.05 8.10
CA GLY A 88 -3.78 -14.25 9.30
C GLY A 88 -2.61 -14.29 10.31
N THR A 89 -1.43 -14.73 9.88
CA THR A 89 -0.23 -14.88 10.71
C THR A 89 0.74 -13.72 10.59
N PHE A 90 0.55 -12.84 9.60
CA PHE A 90 1.36 -11.64 9.46
C PHE A 90 1.08 -10.70 10.63
N PRO A 91 2.09 -10.29 11.41
CA PRO A 91 1.89 -9.23 12.39
C PRO A 91 1.46 -8.00 11.60
N LEU A 92 0.28 -7.45 11.90
CA LEU A 92 -0.27 -6.25 11.25
C LEU A 92 0.82 -5.16 11.22
N HIS A 93 1.50 -5.02 10.08
CA HIS A 93 2.43 -3.93 9.88
C HIS A 93 1.58 -2.71 9.59
N THR A 94 1.15 -2.03 10.65
CA THR A 94 0.62 -0.68 10.55
C THR A 94 1.76 0.18 10.03
N SER A 95 1.79 0.46 8.74
CA SER A 95 2.80 1.33 8.16
C SER A 95 2.51 2.75 8.68
N LYS A 96 3.46 3.31 9.45
CA LYS A 96 3.45 4.71 9.85
C LYS A 96 4.53 5.41 9.04
N PHE A 97 4.13 6.40 8.25
CA PHE A 97 5.03 7.30 7.59
C PHE A 97 5.71 8.17 8.65
N GLU A 98 6.91 7.77 9.06
CA GLU A 98 7.78 8.66 9.81
C GLU A 98 8.50 9.60 8.85
N ALA A 99 8.10 10.87 8.86
CA ALA A 99 8.84 11.95 8.21
C ALA A 99 10.13 12.30 9.00
N ASN A 100 10.95 11.31 9.35
CA ASN A 100 12.24 11.54 9.99
C ASN A 100 13.37 11.23 8.99
N HIS A 101 13.48 12.08 7.96
CA HIS A 101 14.80 12.41 7.45
C HIS A 101 15.37 13.50 8.35
N ASN A 102 15.83 13.10 9.54
CA ASN A 102 16.87 13.86 10.20
C ASN A 102 18.14 13.67 9.37
N ASN A 103 18.41 14.63 8.49
CA ASN A 103 19.76 14.88 8.03
C ASN A 103 20.57 15.39 9.24
N ALA A 104 21.02 14.46 10.08
CA ALA A 104 22.23 14.59 10.86
C ALA A 104 23.17 13.52 10.26
N ILE A 105 24.35 13.82 9.71
CA ILE A 105 25.32 14.91 9.89
C ILE A 105 25.96 15.15 8.51
#